data_AF-A0A8J7UEN1-F1
#
_entry.id   AF-A0A8J7UEN1-F1
#
_cell.length_a   1.000
_cell.length_b   1.000
_cell.length_c   1.000
_cell.angle_alpha   90.00
_cell.angle_beta   90.00
_cell.angle_gamma   90.00
#
_symmetry.space_group_name_H-M   'P 1'
#
loop_
_entity.id
_entity.type
_entity.pdbx_description
1 polymer ?
#
loop_
_entity_poly.entity_id
_entity_poly.type
_entity_poly.pdbx_seq_one_letter_code
_entity_poly.pdbx_strand_id
1 'polypeptide(L)'
;MANNHRGPSELWDKYRHFLIETTDEHGKTRLVQNVSKIDRLSKQAAYFVLRSNCISDPFEALRIYRRRGVVEQDFNQLKNWVDGDRLHVGANSLHGKVLVNTLATALRMMILVTAKRQRMGQRFYLCHTSALFRASRAAWTALSALYRDQLLQNFFRFQHDFITHSTRGFAGTLA
;
A
#
# COMPACT_ATOMS: atom_id res chain seq x y z
N MET A 1 42.77 11.83 -36.12
CA MET A 1 41.49 12.50 -36.42
C MET A 1 40.51 12.09 -35.32
N ALA A 2 40.31 12.95 -34.31
CA ALA A 2 39.44 12.63 -33.19
C ALA A 2 37.98 12.77 -33.64
N ASN A 3 37.29 11.65 -33.86
CA ASN A 3 35.87 11.67 -34.18
C ASN A 3 35.11 12.18 -32.96
N ASN A 4 34.66 13.42 -33.08
CA ASN A 4 33.85 14.14 -32.12
C ASN A 4 32.46 13.49 -32.13
N HIS A 5 32.25 12.49 -31.27
CA HIS A 5 30.96 11.82 -31.11
C HIS A 5 29.99 12.84 -30.53
N ARG A 6 29.30 13.60 -31.39
CA ARG A 6 28.12 14.36 -30.97
C ARG A 6 27.15 13.34 -30.40
N GLY A 7 26.82 13.48 -29.12
CA GLY A 7 25.84 12.61 -28.47
C GLY A 7 24.50 12.61 -29.24
N PRO A 8 23.57 11.71 -28.89
CA PRO A 8 22.28 11.60 -29.57
C PRO A 8 21.61 12.98 -29.73
N SER A 9 21.25 13.35 -30.96
CA SER A 9 20.75 14.70 -31.30
C SER A 9 19.58 15.14 -30.41
N GLU A 10 18.71 14.20 -30.05
CA GLU A 10 17.55 14.42 -29.20
C GLU A 10 17.90 14.91 -27.78
N LEU A 11 18.97 14.37 -27.19
CA LEU A 11 19.44 14.80 -25.88
C LEU A 11 20.07 16.21 -25.97
N TRP A 12 20.72 16.51 -27.08
CA TRP A 12 21.33 17.82 -27.29
C TRP A 12 20.27 18.93 -27.36
N ASP A 13 19.21 18.74 -28.17
CA ASP A 13 18.12 19.72 -28.27
C ASP A 13 17.41 19.92 -26.92
N LYS A 14 17.29 18.84 -26.14
CA LYS A 14 16.69 18.88 -24.81
C LYS A 14 17.53 19.63 -23.78
N TYR A 15 18.86 19.52 -23.78
CA TYR A 15 19.68 20.04 -22.68
C TYR A 15 20.55 21.24 -23.05
N ARG A 16 20.69 21.61 -24.33
CA ARG A 16 21.52 22.73 -24.79
C ARG A 16 21.20 24.05 -24.09
N HIS A 17 19.93 24.30 -23.77
CA HIS A 17 19.50 25.53 -23.13
C HIS A 17 19.95 25.67 -21.65
N PHE A 18 20.53 24.63 -21.06
CA PHE A 18 21.18 24.66 -19.75
C PHE A 18 22.69 24.87 -19.83
N LEU A 19 23.28 24.93 -21.02
CA LEU A 19 24.72 25.15 -21.20
C LEU A 19 24.97 26.62 -21.57
N ILE A 20 26.03 27.19 -21.03
CA ILE A 20 26.58 28.51 -21.36
C ILE A 20 27.96 28.30 -21.96
N GLU A 21 28.23 28.94 -23.08
CA GLU A 21 29.58 29.01 -23.63
C GLU A 21 30.36 30.08 -22.86
N THR A 22 31.41 29.67 -22.15
CA THR A 22 32.33 30.56 -21.44
C THR A 22 33.67 30.53 -22.15
N THR A 23 34.21 31.70 -22.48
CA THR A 23 35.54 31.81 -23.09
C THR A 23 36.57 31.92 -21.97
N ASP A 24 37.53 31.00 -21.95
CA ASP A 24 38.66 31.02 -21.03
C ASP A 24 39.62 32.19 -21.39
N GLU A 25 40.51 32.58 -20.46
CA GLU A 25 41.50 33.65 -20.70
C GLU A 25 42.42 33.35 -21.90
N HIS A 26 42.53 32.07 -22.26
CA HIS A 26 43.31 31.56 -23.41
C HIS A 26 42.51 31.44 -24.71
N GLY A 27 41.31 32.04 -24.80
CA GLY A 27 40.48 32.07 -26.01
C GLY A 27 39.78 30.75 -26.35
N LYS A 28 39.86 29.74 -25.47
CA LYS A 28 39.18 28.45 -25.64
C LYS A 28 37.76 28.52 -25.09
N THR A 29 36.77 28.23 -25.93
CA THR A 29 35.37 28.13 -25.50
C THR A 29 35.15 26.82 -24.74
N ARG A 30 34.63 26.93 -23.51
CA ARG A 30 34.20 25.80 -22.68
C ARG A 30 32.70 25.89 -22.49
N LEU A 31 32.01 24.77 -22.63
CA LEU A 31 30.59 24.66 -22.28
C LEU A 31 30.50 24.40 -20.77
N VAL A 32 29.91 25.35 -20.05
CA VAL A 32 29.68 25.28 -18.60
C VAL A 32 28.18 25.20 -18.35
N GLN A 33 27.76 24.45 -17.33
CA GLN A 33 26.36 24.36 -16.96
C GLN A 33 25.87 25.67 -16.32
N ASN A 34 24.71 26.16 -16.73
CA ASN A 34 24.02 27.28 -16.12
C ASN A 34 23.36 26.83 -14.81
N VAL A 35 24.15 26.80 -13.74
CA VAL A 35 23.69 26.36 -12.40
C VAL A 35 22.47 27.17 -11.94
N SER A 36 22.42 28.48 -12.20
CA SER A 36 21.29 29.34 -11.83
C SER A 36 19.98 28.96 -12.53
N LYS A 37 20.04 28.58 -13.81
CA LYS A 37 18.86 28.15 -14.58
C LYS A 37 18.40 26.76 -14.17
N ILE A 38 19.36 25.86 -13.91
CA ILE A 38 19.08 24.52 -13.35
C ILE A 38 18.41 24.69 -11.99
N ASP A 39 18.98 25.46 -11.08
CA ASP A 39 18.43 25.71 -9.74
C ASP A 39 17.02 26.31 -9.77
N ARG A 40 16.76 27.29 -10.64
CA ARG A 40 15.41 27.85 -10.82
C ARG A 40 14.40 26.81 -11.29
N LEU A 41 14.76 25.98 -12.26
CA LEU A 41 13.88 24.94 -12.77
C LEU A 41 13.71 23.80 -11.77
N SER A 42 14.75 23.44 -11.02
CA SER A 42 14.67 22.50 -9.91
C SER A 42 13.73 23.00 -8.80
N LYS A 43 13.79 24.29 -8.46
CA LYS A 43 12.86 24.93 -7.51
C LYS A 43 11.42 24.92 -8.03
N GLN A 44 11.22 25.20 -9.31
CA GLN A 44 9.90 25.17 -9.93
C GLN A 44 9.31 23.74 -10.00
N ALA A 45 10.13 22.77 -10.37
CA ALA A 45 9.76 21.36 -10.40
C ALA A 45 9.44 20.80 -9.00
N ALA A 46 9.94 21.44 -7.94
CA ALA A 46 9.65 21.06 -6.56
C ALA A 46 8.30 21.61 -6.04
N TYR A 47 7.62 22.52 -6.75
CA TYR A 47 6.32 23.01 -6.30
C TYR A 47 5.22 21.98 -6.54
N PHE A 48 4.65 21.48 -5.46
CA PHE A 48 3.47 20.63 -5.47
C PHE A 48 2.21 21.47 -5.25
N VAL A 49 1.31 21.52 -6.25
CA VAL A 49 0.06 22.29 -6.17
C VAL A 49 -1.12 21.33 -6.00
N LEU A 50 -1.87 21.50 -4.92
CA LEU A 50 -3.09 20.75 -4.64
C LEU A 50 -4.28 21.71 -4.67
N ARG A 51 -5.28 21.41 -5.50
CA ARG A 51 -6.57 22.11 -5.52
C ARG A 51 -7.62 21.22 -4.86
N SER A 52 -8.31 21.76 -3.85
CA SER A 52 -9.43 21.11 -3.20
C SER A 52 -10.69 21.96 -3.39
N ASN A 53 -11.82 21.30 -3.65
CA ASN A 53 -13.15 21.94 -3.74
C ASN A 53 -13.92 21.88 -2.41
N CYS A 54 -13.60 20.91 -1.55
CA CYS A 54 -14.40 20.57 -0.36
C CYS A 54 -13.64 20.70 0.97
N ILE A 55 -12.31 20.77 0.94
CA ILE A 55 -11.47 20.91 2.14
C ILE A 55 -10.77 22.26 2.09
N SER A 56 -11.06 23.12 3.07
CA SER A 56 -10.48 24.45 3.21
C SER A 56 -9.09 24.43 3.86
N ASP A 57 -8.85 23.53 4.83
CA ASP A 57 -7.54 23.42 5.47
C ASP A 57 -6.50 22.76 4.54
N PRO A 58 -5.42 23.48 4.18
CA PRO A 58 -4.39 22.95 3.29
C PRO A 58 -3.63 21.75 3.88
N PHE A 59 -3.43 21.68 5.19
CA PHE A 59 -2.70 20.56 5.80
C PHE A 59 -3.53 19.28 5.80
N GLU A 60 -4.81 19.38 6.11
CA GLU A 60 -5.75 18.28 6.02
C GLU A 60 -5.93 17.79 4.57
N ALA A 61 -6.05 18.72 3.61
CA ALA A 61 -6.10 18.38 2.19
C ALA A 61 -4.85 17.61 1.75
N LEU A 62 -3.66 18.07 2.16
CA LEU A 62 -2.40 17.37 1.90
C LEU A 62 -2.34 15.99 2.57
N ARG A 63 -2.82 15.87 3.81
CA ARG A 63 -2.86 14.60 4.56
C ARG A 63 -3.75 13.57 3.87
N ILE A 64 -4.92 13.98 3.41
CA ILE A 64 -5.85 13.13 2.65
C ILE A 64 -5.24 12.77 1.29
N TYR A 65 -4.65 13.74 0.58
CA TYR A 65 -3.97 13.46 -0.68
C TYR A 65 -2.86 12.42 -0.53
N ARG A 66 -2.03 12.51 0.52
CA ARG A 66 -0.98 11.52 0.80
C ARG A 66 -1.53 10.11 1.01
N ARG A 67 -2.79 9.94 1.45
CA ARG A 67 -3.42 8.61 1.55
C ARG A 67 -3.67 7.95 0.20
N ARG A 68 -3.61 8.70 -0.92
CA ARG A 68 -3.65 8.12 -2.27
C ARG A 68 -2.57 7.07 -2.49
N GLY A 69 -1.40 7.20 -1.86
CA GLY A 69 -0.33 6.20 -1.95
C GLY A 69 -0.74 4.82 -1.40
N VAL A 70 -1.69 4.77 -0.45
CA VAL A 70 -2.25 3.50 0.05
C VAL A 70 -3.03 2.79 -1.06
N VAL A 71 -3.80 3.54 -1.86
CA VAL A 71 -4.55 2.99 -2.99
C VAL A 71 -3.61 2.40 -4.04
N GLU A 72 -2.49 3.08 -4.35
CA GLU A 72 -1.48 2.55 -5.27
C GLU A 72 -0.83 1.27 -4.74
N GLN A 73 -0.57 1.23 -3.42
CA GLN A 73 -0.09 0.02 -2.76
C GLN A 73 -1.12 -1.12 -2.85
N ASP A 74 -2.41 -0.84 -2.65
CA ASP A 74 -3.51 -1.80 -2.78
C ASP A 74 -3.60 -2.37 -4.19
N PHE A 75 -3.53 -1.52 -5.22
CA PHE A 75 -3.51 -1.96 -6.61
C PHE A 75 -2.29 -2.80 -6.95
N ASN A 76 -1.13 -2.47 -6.39
CA ASN A 76 0.08 -3.25 -6.59
C ASN A 76 -0.04 -4.64 -5.92
N GLN A 77 -0.71 -4.73 -4.77
CA GLN A 77 -1.02 -6.03 -4.14
C GLN A 77 -1.97 -6.86 -4.99
N LEU A 78 -3.04 -6.24 -5.48
CA LEU A 78 -4.02 -6.89 -6.35
C LEU A 78 -3.36 -7.50 -7.60
N LYS A 79 -2.50 -6.73 -8.28
CA LYS A 79 -1.83 -7.19 -9.50
C LYS A 79 -0.84 -8.31 -9.25
N ASN A 80 0.09 -8.11 -8.31
CA ASN A 80 1.25 -8.97 -8.16
C ASN A 80 1.01 -10.19 -7.26
N TRP A 81 0.13 -10.07 -6.28
CA TRP A 81 -0.06 -11.11 -5.26
C TRP A 81 -1.40 -11.84 -5.35
N VAL A 82 -2.39 -11.25 -6.00
CA VAL A 82 -3.76 -11.80 -6.12
C VAL A 82 -4.10 -12.15 -7.57
N ASP A 83 -3.09 -12.22 -8.46
CA ASP A 83 -3.26 -12.56 -9.89
C ASP A 83 -4.35 -11.69 -10.58
N GLY A 84 -4.35 -10.39 -10.25
CA GLY A 84 -5.25 -9.40 -10.81
C GLY A 84 -4.72 -8.70 -12.06
N ASP A 85 -3.53 -9.02 -12.54
CA ASP A 85 -2.92 -8.35 -13.70
C ASP A 85 -3.64 -8.70 -15.01
N ARG A 86 -4.04 -9.97 -15.17
CA ARG A 86 -4.83 -10.44 -16.31
C ARG A 86 -5.92 -11.39 -15.86
N LEU A 87 -7.16 -10.99 -16.10
CA LEU A 87 -8.34 -11.80 -15.83
C LEU A 87 -8.51 -12.79 -16.99
N HIS A 88 -7.74 -13.88 -16.99
CA HIS A 88 -7.81 -14.99 -17.97
C HIS A 88 -9.13 -15.79 -17.88
N VAL A 89 -10.26 -15.11 -18.02
CA VAL A 89 -11.62 -15.67 -17.87
C VAL A 89 -12.54 -15.13 -18.96
N GLY A 90 -13.52 -15.95 -19.36
CA GLY A 90 -14.57 -15.51 -20.29
C GLY A 90 -15.51 -14.46 -19.67
N ALA A 91 -16.26 -13.75 -20.52
CA ALA A 91 -17.11 -12.62 -20.12
C ALA A 91 -18.05 -12.93 -18.94
N ASN A 92 -18.66 -14.12 -18.92
CA ASN A 92 -19.62 -14.52 -17.89
C ASN A 92 -18.96 -14.74 -16.51
N SER A 93 -17.68 -15.11 -16.48
CA SER A 93 -16.94 -15.40 -15.24
C SER A 93 -16.07 -14.23 -14.78
N LEU A 94 -16.02 -13.15 -15.57
CA LEU A 94 -15.22 -11.96 -15.28
C LEU A 94 -15.61 -11.31 -13.96
N HIS A 95 -16.91 -11.09 -13.75
CA HIS A 95 -17.43 -10.48 -12.52
C HIS A 95 -17.08 -11.29 -11.27
N GLY A 96 -17.14 -12.63 -11.37
CA GLY A 96 -16.75 -13.53 -10.29
C GLY A 96 -15.26 -13.40 -9.95
N LYS A 97 -14.37 -13.42 -10.96
CA LYS A 97 -12.93 -13.28 -10.72
C LYS A 97 -12.57 -11.91 -10.13
N VAL A 98 -13.20 -10.82 -10.62
CA VAL A 98 -13.00 -9.48 -10.05
C VAL A 98 -13.42 -9.46 -8.58
N LEU A 99 -14.60 -9.98 -8.25
CA LEU A 99 -15.10 -10.03 -6.87
C LEU A 99 -14.14 -10.79 -5.93
N VAL A 100 -13.72 -11.99 -6.34
CA VAL A 100 -12.79 -12.81 -5.55
C VAL A 100 -11.45 -12.10 -5.36
N ASN A 101 -10.91 -11.49 -6.42
CA ASN A 101 -9.65 -10.76 -6.34
C ASN A 101 -9.74 -9.51 -5.45
N THR A 102 -10.87 -8.80 -5.47
CA THR A 102 -11.12 -7.67 -4.56
C THR A 102 -11.19 -8.14 -3.10
N LEU A 103 -11.91 -9.22 -2.81
CA LEU A 103 -12.01 -9.79 -1.45
C LEU A 103 -10.65 -10.27 -0.92
N ALA A 104 -9.89 -11.00 -1.74
CA ALA A 104 -8.58 -11.49 -1.39
C ALA A 104 -7.58 -10.34 -1.11
N THR A 105 -7.63 -9.26 -1.90
CA THR A 105 -6.80 -8.06 -1.66
C THR A 105 -7.18 -7.36 -0.36
N ALA A 106 -8.48 -7.18 -0.08
CA ALA A 106 -8.95 -6.58 1.16
C ALA A 106 -8.52 -7.39 2.40
N LEU A 107 -8.69 -8.72 2.35
CA LEU A 107 -8.24 -9.63 3.41
C LEU A 107 -6.72 -9.54 3.63
N ARG A 108 -5.94 -9.58 2.55
CA ARG A 108 -4.48 -9.45 2.60
C ARG A 108 -4.07 -8.14 3.26
N MET A 109 -4.72 -7.03 2.92
CA MET A 109 -4.42 -5.73 3.54
C MET A 109 -4.79 -5.68 5.02
N MET A 110 -5.92 -6.26 5.42
CA MET A 110 -6.25 -6.37 6.85
C MET A 110 -5.20 -7.17 7.63
N ILE A 111 -4.71 -8.28 7.06
CA ILE A 111 -3.65 -9.09 7.67
C ILE A 111 -2.35 -8.28 7.76
N LEU A 112 -1.94 -7.59 6.70
CA LEU A 112 -0.72 -6.79 6.67
C LEU A 112 -0.76 -5.62 7.67
N VAL A 113 -1.89 -4.93 7.76
CA VAL A 113 -2.10 -3.85 8.74
C VAL A 113 -2.02 -4.41 10.16
N THR A 114 -2.63 -5.58 10.41
CA THR A 114 -2.61 -6.24 11.72
C THR A 114 -1.19 -6.68 12.09
N ALA A 115 -0.46 -7.31 11.17
CA ALA A 115 0.93 -7.72 11.36
C ALA A 115 1.85 -6.51 11.60
N LYS A 116 1.65 -5.41 10.88
CA LYS A 116 2.41 -4.17 11.07
C LYS A 116 2.12 -3.54 12.44
N ARG A 117 0.86 -3.52 12.89
CA ARG A 117 0.48 -3.05 14.23
C ARG A 117 1.13 -3.87 15.35
N GLN A 118 1.19 -5.20 15.18
CA GLN A 118 1.88 -6.08 16.13
C GLN A 118 3.40 -5.82 16.16
N ARG A 119 4.04 -5.65 15.00
CA ARG A 119 5.48 -5.34 14.90
C ARG A 119 5.84 -3.98 15.49
N MET A 120 4.97 -2.98 15.36
CA MET A 120 5.19 -1.65 15.95
C MET A 120 4.86 -1.57 17.46
N GLY A 121 4.66 -2.70 18.13
CA GLY A 121 4.51 -2.74 19.58
C GLY A 121 3.24 -2.09 20.12
N GLN A 122 2.19 -1.92 19.32
CA GLN A 122 0.90 -1.47 19.84
C GLN A 122 0.14 -2.64 20.47
N ARG A 123 0.37 -2.82 21.77
CA ARG A 123 -0.44 -3.66 22.67
C ARG A 123 -1.76 -2.94 23.01
N PHE A 124 -2.54 -2.57 22.00
CA PHE A 124 -3.88 -1.99 22.21
C PHE A 124 -4.94 -3.10 22.16
N TYR A 125 -5.16 -3.68 23.34
CA TYR A 125 -6.37 -4.34 23.82
C TYR A 125 -7.19 -5.16 22.81
N LEU A 126 -6.88 -6.45 22.72
CA LEU A 126 -7.89 -7.52 22.62
C LEU A 126 -8.70 -7.67 23.95
N CYS A 127 -8.94 -6.55 24.65
CA CYS A 127 -9.58 -6.51 25.97
C CYS A 127 -10.99 -5.90 25.92
N HIS A 128 -11.65 -5.94 24.76
CA HIS A 128 -13.11 -5.85 24.72
C HIS A 128 -13.78 -7.18 24.33
N THR A 129 -13.00 -8.20 23.99
CA THR A 129 -13.54 -9.54 23.77
C THR A 129 -13.57 -10.38 25.05
N SER A 130 -12.73 -10.16 26.06
CA SER A 130 -12.72 -11.01 27.26
C SER A 130 -13.92 -10.83 28.20
N ALA A 131 -14.66 -9.71 28.12
CA ALA A 131 -15.92 -9.51 28.85
C ALA A 131 -17.12 -10.12 28.10
N LEU A 132 -17.24 -9.84 26.80
CA LEU A 132 -18.26 -10.43 25.93
C LEU A 132 -18.08 -11.96 25.76
N PHE A 133 -16.85 -12.47 25.79
CA PHE A 133 -16.56 -13.90 25.67
C PHE A 133 -16.83 -14.67 26.97
N ARG A 134 -16.69 -14.02 28.14
CA ARG A 134 -17.14 -14.58 29.43
C ARG A 134 -18.67 -14.61 29.53
N ALA A 135 -19.35 -13.56 29.07
CA ALA A 135 -20.81 -13.54 28.96
C ALA A 135 -21.33 -14.59 27.95
N SER A 136 -20.62 -14.77 26.82
CA SER A 136 -20.97 -15.75 25.79
C SER A 136 -20.79 -17.19 26.27
N ARG A 137 -19.81 -17.48 27.14
CA ARG A 137 -19.64 -18.83 27.72
C ARG A 137 -20.82 -19.24 28.63
N ALA A 138 -21.37 -18.31 29.39
CA ALA A 138 -22.57 -18.56 30.22
C ALA A 138 -23.84 -18.72 29.35
N ALA A 139 -23.97 -17.92 28.30
CA ALA A 139 -25.04 -18.08 27.31
C ALA A 139 -24.92 -19.41 26.53
N TRP A 140 -23.70 -19.86 26.23
CA TRP A 140 -23.40 -21.10 25.52
C TRP A 140 -23.73 -22.35 26.35
N THR A 141 -23.49 -22.33 27.66
CA THR A 141 -23.93 -23.42 28.56
C THR A 141 -25.45 -23.50 28.67
N ALA A 142 -26.15 -22.36 28.60
CA ALA A 142 -27.61 -22.33 28.64
C ALA A 142 -28.25 -22.75 27.30
N LEU A 143 -27.71 -22.31 26.16
CA LEU A 143 -28.24 -22.64 24.84
C LEU A 143 -27.93 -24.08 24.40
N SER A 144 -26.76 -24.62 24.76
CA SER A 144 -26.39 -26.00 24.40
C SER A 144 -27.23 -27.06 25.11
N ALA A 145 -27.83 -26.73 26.26
CA ALA A 145 -28.80 -27.58 26.95
C ALA A 145 -30.18 -27.65 26.25
N LEU A 146 -30.49 -26.67 25.38
CA LEU A 146 -31.79 -26.56 24.70
C LEU A 146 -31.78 -27.08 23.25
N TYR A 147 -30.62 -27.18 22.59
CA TYR A 147 -30.54 -27.51 21.17
C TYR A 147 -29.97 -28.91 20.92
N ARG A 148 -30.83 -29.80 20.41
CA ARG A 148 -30.59 -31.25 20.23
C ARG A 148 -30.14 -31.65 18.82
N ASP A 149 -29.59 -30.73 18.03
CA ASP A 149 -29.18 -30.98 16.64
C ASP A 149 -27.65 -30.96 16.46
N GLN A 150 -27.12 -32.11 16.02
CA GLN A 150 -25.69 -32.43 15.89
C GLN A 150 -24.94 -31.55 14.86
N LEU A 151 -25.65 -31.04 13.84
CA LEU A 151 -25.05 -30.30 12.72
C LEU A 151 -24.61 -28.88 13.10
N LEU A 152 -25.39 -28.19 13.94
CA LEU A 152 -25.01 -26.86 14.43
C LEU A 152 -23.86 -26.95 15.44
N GLN A 153 -23.81 -28.01 16.25
CA GLN A 153 -22.69 -28.22 17.18
C GLN A 153 -21.36 -28.38 16.43
N ASN A 154 -21.34 -29.10 15.32
CA ASN A 154 -20.12 -29.30 14.53
C ASN A 154 -19.65 -28.03 13.80
N PHE A 155 -20.57 -27.23 13.27
CA PHE A 155 -20.25 -25.96 12.62
C PHE A 155 -19.64 -24.94 13.62
N PHE A 156 -20.19 -24.83 14.82
CA PHE A 156 -19.67 -23.91 15.84
C PHE A 156 -18.40 -24.42 16.54
N ARG A 157 -18.18 -25.73 16.63
CA ARG A 157 -16.93 -26.33 17.14
C ARG A 157 -15.74 -26.01 16.23
N PHE A 158 -15.96 -26.05 14.92
CA PHE A 158 -14.95 -25.66 13.92
C PHE A 158 -14.49 -24.20 14.09
N GLN A 159 -15.42 -23.29 14.39
CA GLN A 159 -15.11 -21.88 14.56
C GLN A 159 -14.36 -21.58 15.88
N HIS A 160 -14.66 -22.33 16.96
CA HIS A 160 -13.92 -22.24 18.22
C HIS A 160 -12.50 -22.80 18.12
N ASP A 161 -12.30 -23.90 17.37
CA ASP A 161 -11.00 -24.53 17.17
C ASP A 161 -10.09 -23.68 16.28
N PHE A 162 -10.64 -23.00 15.28
CA PHE A 162 -9.88 -22.02 14.47
C PHE A 162 -9.36 -20.84 15.31
N ILE A 163 -10.16 -20.35 16.26
CA ILE A 163 -9.78 -19.23 17.14
C ILE A 163 -8.76 -19.66 18.21
N THR A 164 -8.90 -20.86 18.78
CA THR A 164 -7.96 -21.37 19.80
C THR A 164 -6.62 -21.82 19.21
N HIS A 165 -6.59 -22.41 18.00
CA HIS A 165 -5.32 -22.73 17.33
C HIS A 165 -4.52 -21.49 16.92
N SER A 166 -5.18 -20.38 16.57
CA SER A 166 -4.51 -19.10 16.32
C SER A 166 -3.79 -18.56 17.56
N THR A 167 -4.32 -18.81 18.76
CA THR A 167 -3.67 -18.41 20.03
C THR A 167 -2.60 -19.38 20.51
N ARG A 168 -2.65 -20.68 20.15
CA ARG A 168 -1.63 -21.68 20.54
C ARG A 168 -0.36 -21.60 19.70
N GLY A 169 -0.42 -21.10 18.46
CA GLY A 169 0.76 -20.89 17.62
C GLY A 169 1.77 -19.86 18.17
N PHE A 170 1.42 -19.11 19.22
CA PHE A 170 2.29 -18.12 19.85
C PHE A 170 2.95 -18.59 21.16
N ALA A 171 2.58 -19.76 21.69
CA ALA A 171 3.07 -20.25 22.99
C ALA A 171 4.18 -21.32 22.89
N GLY A 172 4.55 -21.76 21.68
CA GLY A 172 5.46 -22.90 21.46
C GLY A 172 6.88 -22.57 21.01
N THR A 173 7.35 -21.32 21.07
CA THR A 173 8.71 -20.93 20.63
C THR A 173 9.49 -20.19 21.71
N LEU A 174 9.22 -20.48 22.98
CA LEU A 174 10.08 -20.14 24.11
C LEU A 174 10.02 -21.29 25.14
N ALA A 175 10.75 -22.35 24.87
CA ALA A 175 11.25 -23.33 25.83
C ALA A 175 12.52 -23.97 25.25
#